data_AF-A0A524GEA2-F1
#
_entry.id   AF-A0A524GEA2-F1
#
_cell.length_a   1.000
_cell.length_b   1.000
_cell.length_c   1.000
_cell.angle_alpha   90.00
_cell.angle_beta   90.00
_cell.angle_gamma   90.00
#
_symmetry.space_group_name_H-M   'P 1'
#
loop_
_entity.id
_entity.type
_entity.pdbx_description
1 polymer ?
#
loop_
_entity_poly.entity_id
_entity_poly.type
_entity_poly.pdbx_seq_one_letter_code
_entity_poly.pdbx_strand_id
1 'polypeptide(L)'
;VKLLLVGFCGVLAAFPFKPFFSFTSRQHEWEADRFAVELAENPRALARALAKLGRDNLANLHPHPWYIALHYSHPPLPQRVRKLLAG
;
A
#
# COMPACT_ATOMS: atom_id res chain seq x y z
N VAL A 1 -26.67 -12.54 21.95
CA VAL A 1 -26.36 -13.55 20.90
C VAL A 1 -26.74 -13.08 19.50
N LYS A 2 -28.00 -12.71 19.20
CA LYS A 2 -28.41 -12.26 17.85
C LYS A 2 -27.59 -11.09 17.28
N LEU A 3 -27.34 -10.05 18.07
CA LEU A 3 -26.52 -8.90 17.65
C LEU A 3 -25.07 -9.31 17.29
N LEU A 4 -24.49 -10.23 18.07
CA LEU A 4 -23.14 -10.76 17.82
C LEU A 4 -23.08 -11.56 16.51
N LEU A 5 -24.10 -12.37 16.23
CA LEU A 5 -24.19 -13.14 14.98
C LEU A 5 -24.35 -12.24 13.76
N VAL A 6 -25.17 -11.19 13.85
CA VAL A 6 -25.32 -10.19 12.78
C VAL A 6 -23.98 -9.49 12.52
N GLY A 7 -23.27 -9.07 13.57
CA GLY A 7 -21.95 -8.47 13.44
C GLY A 7 -20.93 -9.40 12.79
N PHE A 8 -20.89 -10.67 13.21
CA PHE A 8 -19.99 -11.68 12.65
C PHE A 8 -20.26 -11.95 11.17
N CYS A 9 -21.52 -12.18 10.79
CA CYS A 9 -21.89 -12.35 9.38
C CYS A 9 -21.58 -11.11 8.55
N GLY A 10 -21.75 -9.91 9.11
CA GLY A 10 -21.40 -8.65 8.46
C GLY A 10 -19.90 -8.56 8.12
N VAL A 11 -19.02 -8.94 9.06
CA VAL A 11 -17.56 -8.95 8.82
C VAL A 11 -17.18 -9.95 7.72
N LEU A 12 -17.78 -11.15 7.73
CA LEU A 12 -17.54 -12.15 6.69
C LEU A 12 -18.04 -11.70 5.31
N ALA A 13 -19.19 -11.04 5.27
CA ALA A 13 -19.74 -10.48 4.04
C ALA A 13 -18.91 -9.29 3.52
N ALA A 14 -18.30 -8.50 4.41
CA ALA A 14 -17.45 -7.37 4.03
C ALA A 14 -16.05 -7.78 3.56
N PHE A 15 -15.50 -8.90 4.05
CA PHE A 15 -14.15 -9.36 3.75
C PHE A 15 -13.80 -9.41 2.25
N PRO A 16 -14.67 -9.91 1.34
CA PRO A 16 -14.40 -9.94 -0.10
C PRO A 16 -14.27 -8.57 -0.76
N PHE A 17 -14.77 -7.50 -0.13
CA PHE A 17 -14.61 -6.13 -0.64
C PHE A 17 -13.24 -5.53 -0.29
N LYS A 18 -12.53 -6.08 0.70
CA LYS A 18 -11.22 -5.57 1.14
C LYS A 18 -10.19 -5.50 0.00
N PRO A 19 -10.02 -6.52 -0.87
CA PRO A 19 -9.05 -6.45 -1.96
C PRO A 19 -9.38 -5.35 -2.98
N PHE A 20 -10.67 -5.06 -3.19
CA PHE A 20 -11.12 -3.98 -4.08
C PHE A 20 -10.67 -2.61 -3.53
N PHE A 21 -10.95 -2.31 -2.26
CA PHE A 21 -10.47 -1.08 -1.63
C PHE A 21 -8.95 -0.99 -1.54
N SER A 22 -8.28 -2.12 -1.29
CA SER A 22 -6.82 -2.17 -1.28
C SER A 22 -6.24 -1.87 -2.67
N PHE A 23 -6.91 -2.30 -3.74
CA PHE A 23 -6.50 -2.00 -5.11
C PHE A 23 -6.61 -0.51 -5.43
N THR A 24 -7.74 0.14 -5.11
CA THR A 24 -7.92 1.57 -5.35
C THR A 24 -6.93 2.39 -4.52
N SER A 25 -6.71 2.02 -3.26
CA SER A 25 -5.69 2.63 -2.40
C SER A 25 -4.28 2.58 -3.01
N ARG A 26 -3.90 1.44 -3.61
CA ARG A 26 -2.60 1.32 -4.30
C ARG A 26 -2.47 2.23 -5.52
N GLN A 27 -3.56 2.52 -6.23
CA GLN A 27 -3.54 3.47 -7.35
C GLN A 27 -3.33 4.90 -6.83
N HIS A 28 -4.03 5.29 -5.77
CA HIS A 28 -3.86 6.62 -5.17
C HIS A 28 -2.42 6.84 -4.66
N GLU A 29 -1.76 5.82 -4.13
CA GLU A 29 -0.34 5.92 -3.76
C GLU A 29 0.58 6.24 -4.96
N TRP A 30 0.27 5.71 -6.14
CA TRP A 30 1.05 6.03 -7.35
C TRP A 30 0.85 7.47 -7.81
N GLU A 31 -0.37 7.99 -7.69
CA GLU A 31 -0.69 9.37 -8.00
C GLU A 31 -0.06 10.32 -6.98
N ALA A 32 -0.08 9.96 -5.70
CA ALA A 32 0.56 10.71 -4.63
C ALA A 32 2.09 10.76 -4.78
N ASP A 33 2.73 9.64 -5.11
CA ASP A 33 4.17 9.58 -5.40
C ASP A 33 4.53 10.49 -6.58
N ARG A 34 3.74 10.46 -7.66
CA ARG A 34 3.95 11.35 -8.82
C ARG A 34 3.81 12.81 -8.42
N PHE A 35 2.73 13.16 -7.73
CA PHE A 35 2.48 14.53 -7.27
C PHE A 35 3.61 15.04 -6.36
N ALA A 36 4.11 14.21 -5.44
CA ALA A 36 5.22 14.58 -4.56
C ALA A 36 6.52 14.83 -5.34
N VAL A 37 6.78 14.05 -6.39
CA VAL A 37 7.94 14.26 -7.28
C VAL A 37 7.79 15.53 -8.09
N GLU A 38 6.61 15.78 -8.67
CA GLU A 38 6.31 17.00 -9.43
C GLU A 38 6.47 18.26 -8.57
N LEU A 39 6.04 18.20 -7.31
CA LEU A 39 6.11 19.32 -6.39
C LEU A 39 7.54 19.60 -5.87
N ALA A 40 8.30 18.55 -5.56
CA ALA A 40 9.62 18.67 -4.94
C ALA A 40 10.79 18.63 -5.94
N GLU A 41 10.51 18.32 -7.22
CA GLU A 41 11.46 18.16 -8.32
C GLU A 41 12.65 17.23 -7.99
N ASN A 42 12.48 16.32 -7.01
CA ASN A 42 13.56 15.48 -6.50
C ASN A 42 13.09 14.05 -6.17
N PRO A 43 12.98 13.17 -7.17
CA PRO A 43 12.54 11.78 -6.96
C PRO A 43 13.49 10.97 -6.06
N ARG A 44 14.78 11.32 -6.05
CA ARG A 44 15.78 10.64 -5.20
C ARG A 44 15.56 10.94 -3.73
N ALA A 45 15.10 12.14 -3.37
CA ALA A 45 14.77 12.48 -2.00
C ALA A 45 13.61 11.63 -1.47
N LEU A 46 12.54 11.49 -2.26
CA LEU A 46 11.40 10.64 -1.90
C LEU A 46 11.80 9.17 -1.79
N ALA A 47 12.56 8.66 -2.76
CA ALA A 47 13.07 7.28 -2.73
C ALA A 47 13.91 6.99 -1.46
N ARG A 48 14.78 7.93 -1.05
CA ARG A 48 15.56 7.82 0.19
C ARG A 48 14.68 7.87 1.43
N ALA A 49 13.68 8.76 1.46
CA ALA A 49 12.74 8.85 2.57
C ALA A 49 11.96 7.55 2.74
N LEU A 50 11.44 6.96 1.65
CA LEU A 50 10.75 5.67 1.66
C LEU A 50 11.66 4.52 2.12
N ALA A 51 12.91 4.48 1.65
CA ALA A 51 13.88 3.48 2.07
C ALA A 51 14.21 3.60 3.56
N LYS A 52 14.40 4.82 4.06
CA LYS A 52 14.62 5.10 5.48
C LYS A 52 13.42 4.66 6.32
N LEU A 53 12.21 5.04 5.91
CA LEU A 53 10.97 4.67 6.60
C LEU A 53 10.77 3.15 6.64
N GLY A 54 11.10 2.45 5.55
CA GLY A 54 11.06 0.99 5.49
C GLY A 54 12.06 0.33 6.43
N ARG A 55 13.27 0.86 6.50
CA ARG A 55 14.30 0.40 7.46
C ARG A 55 13.84 0.60 8.90
N ASP A 56 13.37 1.79 9.23
CA ASP A 56 13.02 2.16 10.60
C ASP A 56 11.79 1.37 11.11
N ASN A 57 10.88 0.97 10.21
CA ASN A 57 9.71 0.15 10.54
C ASN A 57 9.89 -1.35 10.27
N LEU A 58 11.10 -1.81 9.92
CA LEU A 58 11.38 -3.22 9.59
C LEU A 58 10.40 -3.79 8.55
N ALA A 59 10.07 -3.00 7.53
CA ALA A 59 9.07 -3.35 6.54
C ALA A 59 9.47 -4.61 5.76
N ASN A 60 8.50 -5.51 5.53
CA ASN A 60 8.73 -6.66 4.66
C ASN A 60 8.89 -6.21 3.20
N LEU A 61 10.08 -6.41 2.65
CA LEU A 61 10.45 -6.00 1.29
C LEU A 61 10.00 -6.99 0.21
N HIS A 62 9.78 -8.26 0.57
CA HIS A 62 9.42 -9.32 -0.36
C HIS A 62 8.15 -10.09 0.07
N PRO A 63 7.01 -9.39 0.27
CA PRO A 63 5.75 -10.07 0.55
C PRO A 63 5.26 -10.85 -0.67
N HIS A 64 4.58 -11.97 -0.42
CA HIS A 64 4.02 -12.81 -1.47
C HIS A 64 2.93 -12.05 -2.27
N PRO A 65 2.85 -12.19 -3.61
CA PRO A 65 1.87 -11.46 -4.44
C PRO A 65 0.41 -11.55 -3.98
N TRP A 66 -0.07 -12.74 -3.61
CA TRP A 66 -1.43 -12.92 -3.08
C TRP A 66 -1.66 -12.17 -1.76
N TYR A 67 -0.65 -12.13 -0.90
CA TYR A 67 -0.74 -11.41 0.37
C TYR A 67 -0.84 -9.89 0.12
N ILE A 68 -0.07 -9.38 -0.85
CA ILE A 68 -0.17 -7.98 -1.27
C ILE A 68 -1.59 -7.67 -1.78
N ALA A 69 -2.10 -8.49 -2.70
CA ALA A 69 -3.40 -8.27 -3.33
C ALA A 69 -4.54 -8.19 -2.30
N LEU A 70 -4.52 -9.07 -1.29
CA LEU A 70 -5.59 -9.23 -0.30
C LEU A 70 -5.46 -8.32 0.93
N HIS A 71 -4.24 -7.91 1.29
CA HIS A 71 -4.00 -7.28 2.59
C HIS A 71 -3.24 -5.95 2.54
N TYR A 72 -2.41 -5.71 1.53
CA TYR A 72 -1.64 -4.47 1.45
C TYR A 72 -2.47 -3.35 0.81
N SER A 73 -2.73 -2.29 1.58
CA SER A 73 -3.29 -1.03 1.08
C SER A 73 -2.30 -0.23 0.22
N HIS A 74 -0.99 -0.47 0.39
CA HIS A 74 0.08 0.23 -0.31
C HIS A 74 0.94 -0.73 -1.13
N PRO A 75 1.51 -0.29 -2.27
CA PRO A 75 2.49 -1.09 -3.00
C PRO A 75 3.75 -1.35 -2.15
N PRO A 76 4.44 -2.50 -2.33
CA PRO A 76 5.71 -2.76 -1.65
C PRO A 76 6.73 -1.65 -1.88
N LEU A 77 7.49 -1.29 -0.84
CA LEU A 77 8.48 -0.23 -0.89
C LEU A 77 9.51 -0.40 -2.03
N PRO A 78 10.05 -1.60 -2.31
CA PRO A 78 10.97 -1.77 -3.44
C PRO A 78 10.35 -1.42 -4.80
N GLN A 79 9.04 -1.67 -4.97
CA GLN A 79 8.35 -1.31 -6.21
C GLN A 79 8.24 0.21 -6.35
N ARG A 80 7.94 0.92 -5.27
CA ARG A 80 7.86 2.39 -5.25
C ARG A 80 9.22 3.03 -5.52
N VAL A 81 10.25 2.63 -4.78
CA VAL A 81 11.62 3.12 -4.98
C VAL A 81 12.09 2.86 -6.40
N ARG A 82 11.85 1.66 -6.95
CA ARG A 82 12.21 1.36 -8.34
C ARG A 82 11.48 2.27 -9.33
N LYS A 83 10.19 2.51 -9.14
CA LYS A 83 9.40 3.39 -10.03
C LYS A 83 9.89 4.84 -9.98
N LEU A 84 10.22 5.35 -8.79
CA LEU A 84 10.75 6.71 -8.59
C LEU A 84 12.14 6.90 -9.21
N LEU A 85 12.97 5.85 -9.26
CA LEU A 85 14.33 5.93 -9.80
C LEU A 85 14.43 5.55 -11.28
N ALA A 86 13.38 4.96 -11.85
CA ALA A 86 13.34 4.54 -13.25
C ALA A 86 12.80 5.61 -14.20
N GLY A 87 12.14 6.65 -13.67
CA GLY A 87 11.81 7.88 -14.40
C GLY A 87 12.97 8.86 -14.34
#